data_AF-A0A2V6Y787-F1
#
_entry.id   AF-A0A2V6Y787-F1
#
_cell.length_a   1.000
_cell.length_b   1.000
_cell.length_c   1.000
_cell.angle_alpha   90.00
_cell.angle_beta   90.00
_cell.angle_gamma   90.00
#
_symmetry.space_group_name_H-M   'P 1'
#
loop_
_entity.id
_entity.type
_entity.pdbx_description
1 polymer ?
#
loop_
_entity_poly.entity_id
_entity_poly.type
_entity_poly.pdbx_seq_one_letter_code
_entity_poly.pdbx_strand_id
1 'polypeptide(L)' 'MKVVCAWCEQAGRVVLLGGKEDGNGAVSHGICAEHLDALRARAERKKARASALDRVASQVSKS' A
#
# COMPACT_ATOMS: atom_id res chain seq x y z
N MET A 1 10.04 -10.07 -18.68
CA MET A 1 9.07 -9.38 -17.82
C MET A 1 9.80 -8.79 -16.66
N LYS A 2 9.88 -7.46 -16.63
CA LYS A 2 10.42 -6.70 -15.52
C LYS A 2 9.30 -6.31 -14.58
N VAL A 3 9.42 -6.53 -13.27
CA VAL A 3 8.46 -6.02 -12.28
C VAL A 3 9.09 -4.82 -11.58
N VAL A 4 8.44 -3.67 -11.69
CA VAL A 4 8.88 -2.42 -11.04
C VAL A 4 7.88 -1.98 -9.98
N CYS A 5 8.34 -1.23 -9.00
CA CYS A 5 7.44 -0.58 -8.06
C CYS A 5 6.76 0.63 -8.70
N ALA A 6 5.45 0.58 -8.85
CA ALA A 6 4.64 1.65 -9.44
C ALA A 6 4.81 2.98 -8.71
N TRP A 7 4.90 2.94 -7.38
CA TRP A 7 4.99 4.15 -6.56
C TRP A 7 6.38 4.78 -6.58
N CYS A 8 7.44 3.95 -6.61
CA CYS A 8 8.77 4.46 -6.86
C CYS A 8 8.82 5.13 -8.23
N GLU A 9 8.29 4.47 -9.26
CA GLU A 9 8.32 4.95 -10.64
C GLU A 9 7.58 6.29 -10.79
N GLN A 10 6.41 6.42 -10.16
CA GLN A 10 5.67 7.67 -10.11
C GLN A 10 6.46 8.80 -9.41
N ALA A 11 7.34 8.46 -8.46
CA ALA A 11 8.25 9.40 -7.80
C ALA A 11 9.57 9.63 -8.59
N GLY A 12 9.68 9.14 -9.83
CA GLY A 12 10.88 9.25 -10.65
C GLY A 12 12.03 8.31 -10.24
N ARG A 13 11.75 7.28 -9.42
CA ARG A 13 12.72 6.29 -8.96
C ARG A 13 12.38 4.90 -9.51
N VAL A 14 13.36 4.13 -9.96
CA VAL A 14 13.07 2.77 -10.45
C VAL A 14 13.53 1.74 -9.42
N VAL A 15 12.58 1.03 -8.82
CA VAL A 15 12.86 -0.13 -7.94
C VAL A 15 12.38 -1.40 -8.62
N LEU A 16 13.33 -2.29 -8.88
CA LEU A 16 13.10 -3.64 -9.41
C LEU A 16 12.64 -4.56 -8.29
N LEU A 17 11.45 -5.11 -8.41
CA LEU A 17 10.89 -6.09 -7.45
C LEU A 17 11.25 -7.53 -7.82
N GLY A 18 11.64 -7.74 -9.07
CA GLY A 18 11.94 -9.03 -9.64
C GLY A 18 11.56 -9.04 -11.11
N GLY A 19 11.81 -10.16 -11.78
CA GLY A 19 11.50 -10.31 -13.18
C GLY A 19 12.55 -11.15 -13.89
N LYS A 20 12.09 -11.98 -14.82
CA LYS A 20 12.97 -12.66 -15.76
C LYS A 20 13.12 -11.76 -16.97
N GLU A 21 14.30 -11.67 -17.57
CA GLU A 21 14.39 -11.07 -18.90
C GLU A 21 13.62 -11.97 -19.86
N ASP A 22 12.41 -11.54 -20.20
CA ASP A 22 11.67 -12.08 -21.32
C ASP A 22 11.86 -11.02 -22.40
N GLY A 23 12.50 -11.38 -23.52
CA GLY A 23 12.95 -10.47 -24.58
C GLY A 23 11.86 -9.65 -25.28
N ASN A 24 10.64 -9.64 -24.74
CA ASN A 24 9.48 -8.88 -25.22
C ASN A 24 9.33 -7.50 -24.53
N GLY A 25 10.24 -7.10 -23.63
CA GLY A 25 10.22 -5.77 -23.02
C GLY A 25 9.03 -5.47 -22.09
N ALA A 26 8.21 -6.48 -21.75
CA ALA A 26 7.04 -6.30 -20.90
C ALA A 26 7.42 -5.86 -19.47
N VAL A 27 6.79 -4.78 -18.99
CA VAL A 27 6.92 -4.27 -17.62
C VAL A 27 5.61 -4.48 -16.87
N SER A 28 5.70 -5.09 -15.69
CA SER A 28 4.60 -5.20 -14.74
C SER A 28 4.86 -4.29 -13.53
N HIS A 29 3.77 -3.82 -12.92
CA HIS A 29 3.84 -2.88 -11.80
C HIS A 29 3.40 -3.58 -10.51
N GLY A 30 4.25 -3.50 -9.48
CA GLY A 30 3.99 -3.98 -8.13
C GLY A 30 4.28 -2.91 -7.07
N ILE A 31 4.36 -3.32 -5.81
CA ILE A 31 4.65 -2.45 -4.65
C ILE A 31 5.83 -3.04 -3.88
N CYS A 32 6.87 -2.23 -3.60
CA CYS A 32 8.01 -2.68 -2.80
C CYS A 32 7.64 -2.81 -1.31
N ALA A 33 8.44 -3.54 -0.53
CA ALA A 33 8.19 -3.77 0.89
C ALA A 33 7.99 -2.47 1.69
N GLU A 34 8.85 -1.47 1.50
CA GLU A 34 8.75 -0.15 2.16
C GLU A 34 7.37 0.50 1.93
N HIS A 35 6.94 0.51 0.67
CA HIS A 35 5.66 1.07 0.28
C HIS A 35 4.47 0.23 0.75
N LEU A 36 4.63 -1.10 0.79
CA LEU A 36 3.62 -2.00 1.33
C LEU A 36 3.42 -1.77 2.83
N ASP A 37 4.51 -1.58 3.58
CA ASP A 37 4.45 -1.29 5.01
C ASP A 37 3.84 0.09 5.28
N ALA A 38 4.14 1.10 4.45
CA ALA A 38 3.49 2.40 4.52
C ALA A 38 1.97 2.30 4.30
N LEU A 39 1.52 1.48 3.35
CA LEU A 39 0.10 1.20 3.11
C LEU A 39 -0.54 0.47 4.29
N ARG A 40 0.13 -0.55 4.84
CA ARG A 40 -0.35 -1.28 6.02
C ARG A 40 -0.51 -0.36 7.22
N ALA A 41 0.51 0.44 7.53
CA ALA A 41 0.44 1.41 8.62
C ALA A 41 -0.70 2.42 8.43
N ARG A 42 -0.94 2.87 7.19
CA ARG A 42 -2.09 3.75 6.87
C ARG A 42 -3.42 3.04 7.07
N ALA A 43 -3.54 1.77 6.70
CA ALA A 43 -4.74 0.98 6.88
C ALA A 43 -5.04 0.75 8.36
N GLU A 44 -4.04 0.41 9.17
CA GLU A 44 -4.21 0.21 10.61
C GLU A 44 -4.63 1.50 11.32
N ARG A 45 -4.05 2.65 10.97
CA ARG A 45 -4.52 3.95 11.49
C ARG A 45 -5.98 4.23 11.13
N LYS A 46 -6.42 3.89 9.92
CA LYS A 46 -7.82 4.05 9.51
C LYS A 46 -8.75 3.14 10.30
N LYS A 47 -8.39 1.87 10.51
CA LYS A 47 -9.16 0.92 11.33
C LYS A 47 -9.28 1.42 12.77
N ALA A 48 -8.17 1.81 13.38
CA ALA A 48 -8.16 2.34 14.75
C ALA A 48 -9.08 3.56 14.89
N ARG A 49 -9.06 4.48 13.91
CA ARG A 49 -9.96 5.64 13.89
C ARG A 49 -11.43 5.21 13.76
N ALA A 50 -11.74 4.27 12.88
CA ALA A 50 -13.11 3.77 12.72
C ALA A 50 -13.63 3.12 14.01
N SER A 51 -12.82 2.29 14.67
CA SER A 51 -13.18 1.67 15.95
C SER A 51 -13.35 2.69 17.08
N ALA A 52 -12.58 3.78 17.08
CA ALA A 52 -12.76 4.85 18.05
C ALA A 52 -14.10 5.58 17.87
N LEU A 53 -14.49 5.84 16.62
CA LEU A 53 -15.79 6.46 16.30
C LEU A 53 -16.97 5.55 16.71
N ASP A 54 -16.86 4.25 16.45
CA ASP A 54 -17.87 3.26 16.85
C ASP A 54 -18.08 3.19 18.37
N ARG A 55 -16.98 3.24 19.14
CA ARG A 55 -17.04 3.29 20.61
C ARG A 55 -17.74 4.55 21.10
N VAL A 56 -17.39 5.71 20.55
CA VAL A 56 -18.03 6.99 20.93
C VAL A 56 -19.52 6.95 20.60
N ALA A 57 -19.91 6.47 19.42
CA ALA A 57 -21.32 6.32 19.06
C ALA A 57 -22.07 5.42 20.05
N SER A 58 -21.47 4.28 20.42
CA SER A 58 -22.04 3.35 21.41
C SER A 58 -22.19 3.93 22.82
N GLN A 59 -21.34 4.89 23.21
CA GLN A 59 -21.45 5.59 24.51
C GLN A 59 -22.56 6.64 24.49
N VAL A 60 -22.69 7.38 23.39
CA VAL A 60 -23.73 8.41 23.22
C VAL A 60 -25.12 7.79 23.16
N SER A 61 -25.29 6.62 22.54
CA SER A 61 -26.59 5.93 22.49
C SER A 61 -27.05 5.32 23.82
N LYS A 62 -26.20 5.30 24.85
CA LYS A 62 -26.51 4.78 26.20
C LYS A 62 -26.78 5.88 27.23
N SER A 63 -26.64 7.14 26.84
CA SER A 63 -26.88 8.33 27.70
C SER A 63 -28.24 8.93 27.38
#